data_AF-A0A5B8MXF9-F1
#
_entry.id   AF-A0A5B8MXF9-F1
#
_cell.length_a   1.000
_cell.length_b   1.000
_cell.length_c   1.000
_cell.angle_alpha   90.00
_cell.angle_beta   90.00
_cell.angle_gamma   90.00
#
_symmetry.space_group_name_H-M   'P 1'
#
loop_
_entity.id
_entity.type
_entity.pdbx_description
1 polymer ?
#
loop_
_entity_poly.entity_id
_entity_poly.type
_entity_poly.pdbx_seq_one_letter_code
_entity_poly.pdbx_strand_id
1 'polypeptide(L)'
;MVRDTGKLHHMCSASLVSPGVILTAAHCFHKDDEIYEYDNDFAGRYREQREVSEGYKAVLGKSASVWAHDGDGDRHVVGVKKIVVGEPFEYRRGSAFWDLALVFLETCQTHNPVKIFTGAVEAPKNVTVVGFGDTETHCVYEVSAADEVDDMSKMEYSIVDCEADPACSKHGGTFCTSETICMRRRGKASCNGDSGAPIFYPSALRPGEHLQVGILSGGELDFDVFSGESSFVDHARAVRLPNYTSWLKHWLRQDTCLERVEDVFVDEM
;
A
#
# COMPACT_ATOMS: atom_id res chain seq x y z
N MET A 1 -3.04 -7.06 -5.17
CA MET A 1 -2.10 -8.19 -4.96
C MET A 1 -2.89 -9.39 -4.48
N VAL A 2 -2.53 -10.60 -4.93
CA VAL A 2 -3.19 -11.84 -4.53
C VAL A 2 -2.15 -12.92 -4.18
N ARG A 3 -2.51 -13.84 -3.27
CA ARG A 3 -1.72 -15.06 -3.02
C ARG A 3 -2.27 -16.17 -3.90
N ASP A 4 -1.39 -16.94 -4.51
CA ASP A 4 -1.76 -18.12 -5.27
C ASP A 4 -1.63 -19.37 -4.41
N THR A 5 -2.73 -19.78 -3.80
CA THR A 5 -2.83 -21.05 -3.04
C THR A 5 -3.72 -22.06 -3.76
N GLY A 6 -3.83 -21.97 -5.09
CA GLY A 6 -4.83 -22.70 -5.89
C GLY A 6 -6.20 -22.01 -6.00
N LYS A 7 -6.38 -20.91 -5.26
CA LYS A 7 -7.44 -19.91 -5.42
C LYS A 7 -6.81 -18.53 -5.24
N LEU A 8 -7.18 -17.57 -6.09
CA LEU A 8 -6.70 -16.19 -5.96
C LEU A 8 -7.53 -15.48 -4.90
N HIS A 9 -6.86 -15.05 -3.82
CA HIS A 9 -7.46 -14.26 -2.75
C HIS A 9 -6.78 -12.90 -2.68
N HIS A 10 -7.57 -11.83 -2.71
CA HIS A 10 -7.08 -10.47 -2.47
C HIS A 10 -6.44 -10.38 -1.08
N MET A 11 -5.20 -9.89 -1.02
CA MET A 11 -4.46 -9.72 0.24
C MET A 11 -4.19 -8.26 0.59
N CYS A 12 -3.86 -7.47 -0.43
CA CYS A 12 -3.32 -6.12 -0.31
C CYS A 12 -3.58 -5.38 -1.61
N SER A 13 -3.77 -4.08 -1.46
CA SER A 13 -3.79 -3.12 -2.55
C SER A 13 -2.36 -2.75 -2.97
N ALA A 14 -2.22 -2.20 -4.17
CA ALA A 14 -0.93 -1.80 -4.72
C ALA A 14 -1.13 -0.76 -5.82
N SER A 15 -0.03 -0.16 -6.28
CA SER A 15 -0.02 0.85 -7.34
C SER A 15 1.06 0.54 -8.36
N LEU A 16 0.76 0.66 -9.65
CA LEU A 16 1.77 0.57 -10.69
C LEU A 16 2.57 1.87 -10.72
N VAL A 17 3.89 1.81 -10.46
CA VAL A 17 4.77 3.00 -10.39
C VAL A 17 5.77 3.06 -11.54
N SER A 18 5.99 1.93 -12.20
CA SER A 18 6.66 1.83 -13.50
C SER A 18 6.04 0.69 -14.30
N PRO A 19 6.30 0.55 -15.62
CA PRO A 19 5.67 -0.49 -16.43
C PRO A 19 5.94 -1.92 -15.93
N GLY A 20 7.06 -2.17 -15.24
CA GLY A 20 7.41 -3.49 -14.71
C GLY A 20 7.31 -3.62 -13.19
N VAL A 21 6.91 -2.58 -12.44
CA VAL A 21 6.96 -2.60 -10.97
C VAL A 21 5.72 -1.99 -10.34
N ILE A 22 5.15 -2.71 -9.37
CA ILE A 22 4.14 -2.19 -8.46
C ILE A 22 4.75 -1.88 -7.08
N LEU A 23 4.20 -0.88 -6.42
CA LEU A 23 4.53 -0.42 -5.08
C LEU A 23 3.39 -0.77 -4.12
N THR A 24 3.75 -1.37 -2.99
CA THR A 24 2.81 -1.83 -1.93
C THR A 24 3.51 -1.80 -0.56
N ALA A 25 2.85 -2.29 0.49
CA ALA A 25 3.41 -2.35 1.83
C ALA A 25 4.29 -3.59 2.03
N ALA A 26 5.33 -3.50 2.87
CA ALA A 26 6.19 -4.64 3.18
C ALA A 26 5.41 -5.71 3.93
N HIS A 27 4.60 -5.33 4.92
CA HIS A 27 3.85 -6.27 5.74
C HIS A 27 2.88 -7.17 4.94
N CYS A 28 2.56 -6.85 3.69
CA CYS A 28 1.82 -7.74 2.80
C CYS A 28 2.50 -9.11 2.62
N PHE A 29 3.81 -9.17 2.86
CA PHE A 29 4.66 -10.35 2.73
C PHE A 29 5.04 -11.00 4.06
N HIS A 30 4.52 -10.53 5.21
CA HIS A 30 4.94 -10.96 6.56
C HIS A 30 4.79 -12.47 6.88
N LYS A 31 4.17 -13.25 5.98
CA LYS A 31 3.95 -14.69 6.14
C LYS A 31 5.04 -15.55 5.47
N ASP A 32 5.95 -14.94 4.72
CA ASP A 32 7.02 -15.64 4.02
C ASP A 32 8.36 -15.10 4.57
N ASP A 33 8.84 -15.78 5.62
CA ASP A 33 10.01 -15.39 6.41
C ASP A 33 11.26 -15.23 5.54
N GLU A 34 11.38 -16.01 4.46
CA GLU A 34 12.48 -15.95 3.50
C GLU A 34 12.66 -14.56 2.86
N ILE A 35 11.60 -13.76 2.75
CA ILE A 35 11.67 -12.39 2.24
C ILE A 35 12.44 -11.47 3.20
N TYR A 36 12.46 -11.78 4.50
CA TYR A 36 13.07 -10.98 5.54
C TYR A 36 14.36 -11.58 6.11
N GLU A 37 14.53 -12.90 6.01
CA GLU A 37 15.75 -13.59 6.43
C GLU A 37 16.89 -13.44 5.42
N TYR A 38 16.57 -13.20 4.15
CA TYR A 38 17.54 -13.04 3.07
C TYR A 38 17.63 -11.59 2.61
N ASP A 39 18.82 -11.20 2.13
CA ASP A 39 19.01 -9.91 1.48
C ASP A 39 18.12 -9.82 0.22
N ASN A 40 17.64 -8.61 -0.07
CA ASN A 40 16.77 -8.32 -1.22
C ASN A 40 17.36 -8.74 -2.59
N ASP A 41 18.65 -9.07 -2.69
CA ASP A 41 19.27 -9.57 -3.91
C ASP A 41 19.16 -11.09 -4.10
N PHE A 42 18.81 -11.83 -3.03
CA PHE A 42 18.82 -13.29 -2.98
C PHE A 42 20.11 -13.89 -3.58
N ALA A 43 21.27 -13.30 -3.27
CA ALA A 43 22.55 -13.72 -3.83
C ALA A 43 22.81 -15.24 -3.62
N GLY A 44 22.88 -15.99 -4.72
CA GLY A 44 23.05 -17.45 -4.70
C GLY A 44 21.81 -18.27 -4.34
N ARG A 45 20.64 -17.63 -4.17
CA ARG A 45 19.35 -18.23 -3.73
C ARG A 45 18.24 -18.05 -4.77
N TYR A 46 18.58 -18.23 -6.05
CA TYR A 46 17.65 -18.01 -7.15
C TYR A 46 16.42 -18.93 -7.10
N ARG A 47 16.57 -20.16 -6.58
CA ARG A 47 15.45 -21.10 -6.49
C ARG A 47 14.45 -20.66 -5.43
N GLU A 48 14.95 -20.28 -4.27
CA GLU A 48 14.17 -19.77 -3.15
C GLU A 48 13.47 -18.47 -3.51
N GLN A 49 14.17 -17.53 -4.18
CA GLN A 49 13.55 -16.31 -4.70
C GLN A 49 12.37 -16.63 -5.62
N ARG A 50 12.57 -17.59 -6.53
CA ARG A 50 11.55 -18.01 -7.49
C ARG A 50 10.36 -18.64 -6.77
N GLU A 51 10.59 -19.57 -5.86
CA GLU A 51 9.55 -20.25 -5.08
C GLU A 51 8.68 -19.26 -4.31
N VAL A 52 9.29 -18.28 -3.65
CA VAL A 52 8.58 -17.19 -2.96
C VAL A 52 7.78 -16.36 -3.95
N SER A 53 8.41 -15.87 -5.03
CA SER A 53 7.77 -14.98 -6.00
C SER A 53 6.58 -15.63 -6.73
N GLU A 54 6.66 -16.93 -7.02
CA GLU A 54 5.61 -17.67 -7.73
C GLU A 54 4.32 -17.78 -6.91
N GLY A 55 4.41 -17.70 -5.57
CA GLY A 55 3.27 -17.68 -4.65
C GLY A 55 2.44 -16.39 -4.69
N TYR A 56 2.88 -15.37 -5.42
CA TYR A 56 2.21 -14.08 -5.54
C TYR A 56 1.85 -13.76 -7.00
N LYS A 57 0.73 -13.04 -7.18
CA LYS A 57 0.34 -12.45 -8.45
C LYS A 57 -0.12 -11.00 -8.27
N ALA A 58 0.09 -10.19 -9.29
CA ALA A 58 -0.52 -8.89 -9.42
C ALA A 58 -1.77 -8.99 -10.28
N VAL A 59 -2.81 -8.24 -9.94
CA VAL A 59 -4.01 -8.08 -10.78
C VAL A 59 -4.15 -6.61 -11.11
N LEU A 60 -4.26 -6.29 -12.40
CA LEU A 60 -4.27 -4.91 -12.89
C LEU A 60 -5.54 -4.60 -13.69
N GLY A 61 -5.98 -3.33 -13.62
CA GLY A 61 -7.07 -2.82 -14.45
C GLY A 61 -8.47 -3.29 -14.04
N LYS A 62 -8.66 -3.71 -12.78
CA LYS A 62 -9.95 -4.13 -12.25
C LYS A 62 -10.65 -3.00 -11.50
N SER A 63 -11.98 -3.02 -11.52
CA SER A 63 -12.85 -2.14 -10.72
C SER A 63 -13.49 -2.85 -9.52
N ALA A 64 -13.25 -4.15 -9.38
CA ALA A 64 -13.75 -4.99 -8.30
C ALA A 64 -12.66 -5.97 -7.82
N SER A 65 -12.69 -6.36 -6.55
CA SER A 65 -11.75 -7.31 -5.94
C SER A 65 -11.88 -8.69 -6.61
N VAL A 66 -10.78 -9.42 -6.73
CA VAL A 66 -10.78 -10.70 -7.45
C VAL A 66 -10.99 -11.87 -6.49
N TRP A 67 -12.06 -12.62 -6.74
CA TRP A 67 -12.23 -14.00 -6.31
C TRP A 67 -12.39 -14.86 -7.55
N ALA A 68 -11.39 -15.72 -7.82
CA ALA A 68 -11.36 -16.50 -9.04
C ALA A 68 -12.31 -17.71 -8.97
N HIS A 69 -13.60 -17.47 -9.23
CA HIS A 69 -14.49 -18.45 -9.86
C HIS A 69 -14.97 -18.00 -11.25
N ASP A 70 -14.79 -16.72 -11.61
CA ASP A 70 -15.30 -16.18 -12.86
C ASP A 70 -14.33 -16.36 -14.04
N GLY A 71 -14.87 -16.91 -15.12
CA GLY A 71 -14.21 -17.18 -16.40
C GLY A 71 -13.75 -15.93 -17.18
N ASP A 72 -13.48 -14.82 -16.50
CA ASP A 72 -12.74 -13.66 -17.03
C ASP A 72 -11.24 -13.94 -16.94
N GLY A 73 -10.82 -14.95 -17.70
CA GLY A 73 -9.53 -15.61 -17.56
C GLY A 73 -8.33 -14.68 -17.70
N ASP A 74 -7.26 -15.01 -16.96
CA ASP A 74 -5.82 -14.75 -17.12
C ASP A 74 -5.29 -13.38 -17.58
N ARG A 75 -6.01 -12.59 -18.38
CA ARG A 75 -5.53 -11.37 -19.06
C ARG A 75 -5.15 -10.24 -18.12
N HIS A 76 -5.64 -10.26 -16.88
CA HIS A 76 -5.36 -9.26 -15.86
C HIS A 76 -4.37 -9.73 -14.80
N VAL A 77 -4.04 -11.03 -14.80
CA VAL A 77 -3.16 -11.64 -13.81
C VAL A 77 -1.74 -11.61 -14.34
N VAL A 78 -0.83 -11.07 -13.55
CA VAL A 78 0.58 -10.92 -13.92
C VAL A 78 1.42 -11.62 -12.88
N GLY A 79 2.35 -12.46 -13.34
CA GLY A 79 3.33 -13.12 -12.50
C GLY A 79 4.27 -12.15 -11.81
N VAL A 80 4.74 -12.52 -10.63
CA VAL A 80 5.75 -11.79 -9.87
C VAL A 80 7.10 -12.45 -10.08
N LYS A 81 8.08 -11.65 -10.49
CA LYS A 81 9.46 -12.09 -10.73
C LYS A 81 10.34 -11.94 -9.49
N LYS A 82 10.12 -10.89 -8.71
CA LYS A 82 10.95 -10.55 -7.55
C LYS A 82 10.18 -9.61 -6.61
N ILE A 83 10.39 -9.79 -5.31
CA ILE A 83 9.89 -8.89 -4.28
C ILE A 83 11.11 -8.26 -3.60
N VAL A 84 11.04 -6.95 -3.34
CA VAL A 84 12.03 -6.19 -2.59
C VAL A 84 11.30 -5.47 -1.47
N VAL A 85 11.62 -5.76 -0.22
CA VAL A 85 11.04 -5.13 0.97
C VAL A 85 11.97 -4.06 1.53
N GLY A 86 11.40 -3.03 2.16
CA GLY A 86 12.17 -2.01 2.87
C GLY A 86 13.05 -2.62 3.98
N GLU A 87 14.27 -2.11 4.13
CA GLU A 87 15.20 -2.52 5.20
C GLU A 87 15.58 -1.27 5.99
N PRO A 88 15.44 -1.25 7.34
CA PRO A 88 15.24 -2.38 8.24
C PRO A 88 13.77 -2.52 8.68
N PHE A 89 12.87 -2.94 7.78
CA PHE A 89 11.47 -3.16 8.17
C PHE A 89 11.37 -4.24 9.25
N GLU A 90 10.62 -3.92 10.29
CA GLU A 90 10.21 -4.87 11.32
C GLU A 90 8.69 -4.78 11.46
N TYR A 91 8.01 -5.91 11.27
CA TYR A 91 6.56 -5.92 11.42
C TYR A 91 6.16 -5.61 12.86
N ARG A 92 5.67 -4.39 13.07
CA ARG A 92 5.13 -3.91 14.33
C ARG A 92 3.77 -3.29 14.03
N ARG A 93 2.71 -3.84 14.62
CA ARG A 93 1.34 -3.36 14.39
C ARG A 93 1.26 -1.86 14.65
N GLY A 94 0.79 -1.11 13.64
CA GLY A 94 0.66 0.36 13.72
C GLY A 94 1.93 1.13 13.38
N SER A 95 3.08 0.49 13.13
CA SER A 95 4.25 1.16 12.59
C SER A 95 4.20 1.19 11.07
N ALA A 96 4.33 2.37 10.47
CA ALA A 96 4.56 2.50 9.03
C ALA A 96 6.05 2.63 8.67
N PHE A 97 6.95 2.58 9.66
CA PHE A 97 8.38 2.73 9.46
C PHE A 97 8.92 1.60 8.58
N TRP A 98 9.47 1.95 7.41
CA TRP A 98 9.98 1.05 6.38
C TRP A 98 8.95 0.04 5.84
N ASP A 99 7.65 0.29 6.02
CA ASP A 99 6.59 -0.61 5.57
C ASP A 99 6.26 -0.45 4.07
N LEU A 100 7.25 -0.56 3.21
CA LEU A 100 7.14 -0.44 1.76
C LEU A 100 7.85 -1.59 1.04
N ALA A 101 7.32 -1.97 -0.12
CA ALA A 101 7.90 -2.99 -0.96
C ALA A 101 7.67 -2.70 -2.45
N LEU A 102 8.65 -3.09 -3.26
CA LEU A 102 8.59 -3.10 -4.71
C LEU A 102 8.42 -4.54 -5.19
N VAL A 103 7.47 -4.74 -6.09
CA VAL A 103 7.20 -6.05 -6.68
C VAL A 103 7.42 -5.94 -8.18
N PHE A 104 8.46 -6.62 -8.64
CA PHE A 104 8.84 -6.69 -10.05
C PHE A 104 7.98 -7.75 -10.74
N LEU A 105 7.34 -7.35 -11.82
CA LEU A 105 6.46 -8.17 -12.62
C LEU A 105 7.24 -8.97 -13.67
N GLU A 106 6.71 -10.12 -14.08
CA GLU A 106 7.31 -10.94 -15.14
C GLU A 106 7.21 -10.29 -16.53
N THR A 107 6.18 -9.48 -16.76
CA THR A 107 5.92 -8.82 -18.05
C THR A 107 5.73 -7.31 -17.88
N CYS A 108 6.20 -6.55 -18.87
CA CYS A 108 5.98 -5.12 -18.93
C CYS A 108 4.50 -4.81 -19.21
N GLN A 109 3.94 -3.90 -18.42
CA GLN A 109 2.54 -3.52 -18.49
C GLN A 109 2.34 -2.28 -19.35
N THR A 110 1.19 -2.19 -20.00
CA THR A 110 0.79 -1.03 -20.84
C THR A 110 -0.11 -0.04 -20.10
N HIS A 111 -0.49 -0.34 -18.86
CA HIS A 111 -1.24 0.56 -17.99
C HIS A 111 -0.39 1.78 -17.60
N ASN A 112 -1.03 2.93 -17.37
CA ASN A 112 -0.34 4.15 -16.98
C ASN A 112 0.15 4.06 -15.53
N PRO A 113 1.48 4.12 -15.28
CA PRO A 113 1.99 4.14 -13.92
C PRO A 113 1.77 5.51 -13.24
N VAL A 114 1.45 5.50 -11.95
CA VAL A 114 1.36 6.72 -11.15
C VAL A 114 2.76 7.28 -10.88
N LYS A 115 2.87 8.60 -10.86
CA LYS A 115 4.07 9.31 -10.43
C LYS A 115 4.14 9.43 -8.91
N ILE A 116 5.34 9.31 -8.37
CA ILE A 116 5.65 9.45 -6.94
C ILE A 116 6.02 10.91 -6.67
N PHE A 117 5.34 11.53 -5.70
CA PHE A 117 5.66 12.87 -5.25
C PHE A 117 6.92 12.88 -4.38
N THR A 118 7.79 13.86 -4.59
CA THR A 118 9.03 14.02 -3.81
C THR A 118 9.09 15.28 -2.95
N GLY A 119 8.09 16.15 -3.04
CA GLY A 119 8.02 17.37 -2.25
C GLY A 119 7.51 17.15 -0.82
N ALA A 120 7.34 18.25 -0.09
CA ALA A 120 6.85 18.22 1.29
C ALA A 120 5.33 17.94 1.36
N VAL A 121 4.96 16.96 2.18
CA VAL A 121 3.57 16.60 2.47
C VAL A 121 3.24 17.07 3.89
N GLU A 122 2.68 18.28 4.01
CA GLU A 122 2.44 18.92 5.31
C GLU A 122 0.95 18.95 5.68
N ALA A 123 0.68 18.87 6.99
CA ALA A 123 -0.66 19.04 7.54
C ALA A 123 -1.04 20.54 7.62
N PRO A 124 -2.34 20.89 7.59
CA PRO A 124 -3.47 20.05 7.24
C PRO A 124 -3.65 19.98 5.71
N LYS A 125 -3.72 18.77 5.16
CA LYS A 125 -4.05 18.50 3.76
C LYS A 125 -4.95 17.27 3.66
N ASN A 126 -5.91 17.31 2.74
CA ASN A 126 -6.72 16.13 2.45
C ASN A 126 -6.02 15.28 1.40
N VAL A 127 -6.05 13.97 1.62
CA VAL A 127 -5.53 12.95 0.70
C VAL A 127 -6.59 11.91 0.42
N THR A 128 -6.45 11.22 -0.71
CA THR A 128 -7.36 10.15 -1.10
C THR A 128 -6.65 8.81 -1.06
N VAL A 129 -7.17 7.87 -0.29
CA VAL A 129 -6.80 6.46 -0.33
C VAL A 129 -7.72 5.76 -1.33
N VAL A 130 -7.17 4.91 -2.20
CA VAL A 130 -7.96 4.08 -3.12
C VAL A 130 -7.58 2.62 -2.93
N GLY A 131 -8.57 1.77 -2.72
CA GLY A 131 -8.37 0.36 -2.39
C GLY A 131 -9.63 -0.48 -2.58
N PHE A 132 -9.50 -1.76 -2.25
CA PHE A 132 -10.55 -2.78 -2.35
C PHE A 132 -10.83 -3.40 -0.98
N GLY A 133 -10.68 -2.65 0.11
CA GLY A 133 -10.84 -3.16 1.47
C GLY A 133 -12.08 -4.02 1.62
N ASP A 134 -11.91 -5.14 2.31
CA ASP A 134 -12.92 -6.17 2.57
C ASP A 134 -14.06 -5.55 3.40
N THR A 135 -15.14 -5.17 2.71
CA THR A 135 -16.29 -4.51 3.35
C THR A 135 -17.06 -5.45 4.27
N GLU A 136 -16.85 -6.75 4.11
CA GLU A 136 -17.54 -7.81 4.81
C GLU A 136 -17.04 -7.97 6.23
N THR A 137 -15.76 -7.71 6.45
CA THR A 137 -15.22 -7.56 7.80
C THR A 137 -15.75 -6.34 8.54
N HIS A 138 -16.60 -5.49 7.91
CA HIS A 138 -17.14 -4.21 8.37
C HIS A 138 -16.09 -3.52 9.23
N CYS A 139 -15.26 -2.63 8.67
CA CYS A 139 -14.00 -2.09 9.25
C CYS A 139 -14.02 -1.62 10.73
N VAL A 140 -15.19 -1.62 11.39
CA VAL A 140 -15.56 -1.15 12.71
C VAL A 140 -16.29 -2.22 13.56
N TYR A 141 -16.98 -3.22 12.98
CA TYR A 141 -17.85 -4.19 13.68
C TYR A 141 -17.76 -5.63 13.13
N GLU A 142 -17.79 -6.64 13.98
CA GLU A 142 -17.75 -8.08 13.60
C GLU A 142 -19.12 -8.64 13.13
N VAL A 143 -19.78 -8.03 12.14
CA VAL A 143 -20.93 -8.68 11.48
C VAL A 143 -20.58 -8.89 10.02
N SER A 144 -20.13 -10.10 9.72
CA SER A 144 -19.85 -10.53 8.35
C SER A 144 -21.15 -10.67 7.57
N ALA A 145 -21.46 -9.72 6.70
CA ALA A 145 -22.21 -10.03 5.49
C ALA A 145 -21.27 -10.79 4.55
N ALA A 146 -21.78 -11.67 3.71
CA ALA A 146 -20.96 -12.40 2.73
C ALA A 146 -21.31 -11.86 1.34
N ASP A 147 -20.77 -10.70 0.99
CA ASP A 147 -20.64 -10.35 -0.42
C ASP A 147 -19.28 -10.87 -0.91
N GLU A 148 -19.29 -11.56 -2.05
CA GLU A 148 -18.12 -12.31 -2.55
C GLU A 148 -17.10 -11.41 -3.28
N VAL A 149 -17.39 -10.12 -3.48
CA VAL A 149 -16.60 -9.19 -4.31
C VAL A 149 -16.77 -7.75 -3.80
N ASP A 150 -15.66 -7.03 -3.61
CA ASP A 150 -15.63 -5.63 -3.16
C ASP A 150 -15.38 -4.68 -4.34
N ASP A 151 -16.22 -3.67 -4.51
CA ASP A 151 -15.97 -2.62 -5.49
C ASP A 151 -14.82 -1.70 -5.05
N MET A 152 -14.03 -1.24 -6.03
CA MET A 152 -12.98 -0.27 -5.78
C MET A 152 -13.57 0.99 -5.15
N SER A 153 -13.04 1.34 -3.98
CA SER A 153 -13.52 2.43 -3.16
C SER A 153 -12.44 3.50 -2.99
N LYS A 154 -12.90 4.73 -2.78
CA LYS A 154 -12.04 5.86 -2.44
C LYS A 154 -12.44 6.45 -1.10
N MET A 155 -11.45 6.79 -0.28
CA MET A 155 -11.66 7.40 1.03
C MET A 155 -10.78 8.63 1.20
N GLU A 156 -11.41 9.75 1.58
CA GLU A 156 -10.69 10.96 1.93
C GLU A 156 -10.26 10.93 3.39
N TYR A 157 -8.98 11.18 3.65
CA TYR A 157 -8.42 11.37 4.98
C TYR A 157 -7.86 12.78 5.12
N SER A 158 -7.86 13.30 6.34
CA SER A 158 -7.12 14.52 6.68
C SER A 158 -5.78 14.14 7.28
N ILE A 159 -4.67 14.61 6.70
CA ILE A 159 -3.35 14.51 7.29
C ILE A 159 -3.31 15.36 8.56
N VAL A 160 -2.79 14.77 9.63
CA VAL A 160 -2.58 15.43 10.92
C VAL A 160 -1.11 15.36 11.30
N ASP A 161 -0.73 16.22 12.24
CA ASP A 161 0.57 16.11 12.90
C ASP A 161 0.61 14.81 13.71
N CYS A 162 1.60 13.95 13.39
CA CYS A 162 1.79 12.68 14.06
C CYS A 162 2.10 12.84 15.55
N GLU A 163 2.91 13.83 15.93
CA GLU A 163 3.30 14.02 17.34
C GLU A 163 2.10 14.47 18.18
N ALA A 164 1.19 15.23 17.58
CA ALA A 164 -0.04 15.69 18.20
C ALA A 164 -1.20 14.67 18.13
N ASP A 165 -1.02 13.55 17.43
CA ASP A 165 -2.07 12.53 17.32
C ASP A 165 -2.18 11.72 18.63
N PRO A 166 -3.37 11.62 19.27
CA PRO A 166 -3.55 10.81 20.48
C PRO A 166 -3.13 9.34 20.34
N ALA A 167 -3.33 8.75 19.16
CA ALA A 167 -2.89 7.39 18.87
C ALA A 167 -1.37 7.28 18.88
N CYS A 168 -0.64 8.37 18.67
CA CYS A 168 0.81 8.41 18.82
C CYS A 168 1.24 8.26 20.27
N SER A 169 0.66 9.07 21.16
CA SER A 169 1.00 9.08 22.59
C SER A 169 0.73 7.73 23.26
N LYS A 170 -0.34 7.04 22.84
CA LYS A 170 -0.71 5.70 23.33
C LYS A 170 0.40 4.66 23.15
N HIS A 171 1.20 4.80 22.10
CA HIS A 171 2.32 3.90 21.79
C HIS A 171 3.69 4.52 22.14
N GLY A 172 3.71 5.48 23.08
CA GLY A 172 4.96 6.11 23.54
C GLY A 172 5.73 6.85 22.44
N GLY A 173 5.07 7.31 21.39
CA GLY A 173 5.69 8.04 20.27
C GLY A 173 6.41 7.16 19.24
N THR A 174 6.50 5.85 19.44
CA THR A 174 7.35 4.97 18.60
C THR A 174 6.91 4.83 17.14
N PHE A 175 5.67 5.16 16.80
CA PHE A 175 5.12 5.00 15.44
C PHE A 175 4.99 6.31 14.65
N CYS A 176 5.51 7.41 15.20
CA CYS A 176 5.35 8.77 14.69
C CYS A 176 6.68 9.36 14.28
N THR A 177 7.35 8.70 13.34
CA THR A 177 8.63 9.16 12.83
C THR A 177 8.42 10.11 11.66
N SER A 178 9.49 10.77 11.21
CA SER A 178 9.44 11.66 10.05
C SER A 178 9.03 10.92 8.77
N GLU A 179 9.20 9.60 8.73
CA GLU A 179 8.86 8.69 7.66
C GLU A 179 7.40 8.24 7.66
N THR A 180 6.60 8.67 8.64
CA THR A 180 5.18 8.34 8.75
C THR A 180 4.29 9.52 8.35
N ILE A 181 3.18 9.22 7.67
CA ILE A 181 2.04 10.12 7.52
C ILE A 181 0.94 9.64 8.48
N CYS A 182 0.48 10.52 9.36
CA CYS A 182 -0.67 10.27 10.23
C CYS A 182 -1.91 10.92 9.65
N MET A 183 -3.01 10.20 9.68
CA MET A 183 -4.23 10.55 8.98
C MET A 183 -5.45 10.24 9.84
N ARG A 184 -6.47 11.08 9.77
CA ARG A 184 -7.70 10.89 10.53
C ARG A 184 -8.94 10.87 9.65
N ARG A 185 -9.87 9.97 9.99
CA ARG A 185 -11.21 9.92 9.41
C ARG A 185 -12.26 9.64 10.48
N ARG A 186 -13.34 10.43 10.51
CA ARG A 186 -14.50 10.18 11.40
C ARG A 186 -15.54 9.29 10.71
N GLY A 187 -16.06 8.33 11.46
CA GLY A 187 -17.20 7.49 11.06
C GLY A 187 -16.95 6.55 9.87
N LYS A 188 -15.71 6.48 9.37
CA LYS A 188 -15.24 5.53 8.36
C LYS A 188 -13.79 5.15 8.68
N ALA A 189 -13.38 3.94 8.30
CA ALA A 189 -12.03 3.43 8.50
C ALA A 189 -11.57 2.61 7.29
N SER A 190 -10.26 2.49 7.12
CA SER A 190 -9.68 1.50 6.22
C SER A 190 -9.93 0.08 6.75
N CYS A 191 -10.06 -0.88 5.83
CA CYS A 191 -10.38 -2.27 6.12
C CYS A 191 -9.19 -3.20 5.88
N ASN A 192 -9.36 -4.48 6.23
CA ASN A 192 -8.45 -5.53 5.78
C ASN A 192 -8.41 -5.53 4.23
N GLY A 193 -7.24 -5.73 3.63
CA GLY A 193 -7.07 -5.65 2.17
C GLY A 193 -6.78 -4.26 1.61
N ASP A 194 -7.04 -3.17 2.35
CA ASP A 194 -6.56 -1.83 1.97
C ASP A 194 -5.06 -1.65 2.23
N SER A 195 -4.43 -2.54 3.01
CA SER A 195 -2.99 -2.61 3.19
C SER A 195 -2.24 -2.48 1.87
N GLY A 196 -1.26 -1.57 1.80
CA GLY A 196 -0.52 -1.30 0.57
C GLY A 196 -1.21 -0.35 -0.42
N ALA A 197 -2.41 0.14 -0.11
CA ALA A 197 -3.14 1.06 -0.96
C ALA A 197 -2.37 2.37 -1.22
N PRO A 198 -2.37 2.87 -2.46
CA PRO A 198 -1.80 4.17 -2.75
C PRO A 198 -2.58 5.29 -2.10
N ILE A 199 -1.84 6.28 -1.59
CA ILE A 199 -2.39 7.53 -1.08
C ILE A 199 -2.06 8.63 -2.08
N PHE A 200 -3.10 9.27 -2.59
CA PHE A 200 -2.99 10.28 -3.63
C PHE A 200 -3.16 11.70 -3.10
N TYR A 201 -2.39 12.59 -3.70
CA TYR A 201 -2.49 14.03 -3.59
C TYR A 201 -2.78 14.63 -4.98
N PRO A 202 -3.72 15.58 -5.12
CA PRO A 202 -3.95 16.25 -6.39
C PRO A 202 -2.72 17.08 -6.80
N SER A 203 -2.32 16.99 -8.06
CA SER A 203 -1.24 17.82 -8.61
C SER A 203 -1.62 19.30 -8.58
N ALA A 204 -0.73 20.13 -8.06
CA ALA A 204 -0.89 21.59 -8.07
C ALA A 204 -0.59 22.18 -9.46
N LEU A 205 0.28 21.52 -10.24
CA LEU A 205 0.71 21.98 -11.56
C LEU A 205 -0.18 21.49 -12.70
N ARG A 206 -0.81 20.32 -12.55
CA ARG A 206 -1.55 19.63 -13.61
C ARG A 206 -2.94 19.22 -13.12
N PRO A 207 -3.96 20.08 -13.31
CA PRO A 207 -5.32 19.81 -12.87
C PRO A 207 -5.83 18.44 -13.38
N GLY A 208 -6.37 17.63 -12.47
CA GLY A 208 -6.88 16.29 -12.76
C GLY A 208 -5.83 15.18 -12.69
N GLU A 209 -4.54 15.50 -12.53
CA GLU A 209 -3.53 14.51 -12.20
C GLU A 209 -3.42 14.28 -10.69
N HIS A 210 -3.10 13.04 -10.32
CA HIS A 210 -2.88 12.62 -8.95
C HIS A 210 -1.47 12.05 -8.81
N LEU A 211 -0.79 12.44 -7.74
CA LEU A 211 0.54 11.96 -7.38
C LEU A 211 0.44 11.07 -6.15
N GLN A 212 1.19 9.98 -6.12
CA GLN A 212 1.25 9.13 -4.94
C GLN A 212 2.22 9.73 -3.92
N VAL A 213 1.72 9.97 -2.71
CA VAL A 213 2.48 10.55 -1.59
C VAL A 213 2.76 9.54 -0.48
N GLY A 214 2.01 8.44 -0.45
CA GLY A 214 2.12 7.44 0.61
C GLY A 214 1.60 6.06 0.24
N ILE A 215 1.82 5.14 1.16
CA ILE A 215 1.34 3.76 1.12
C ILE A 215 0.62 3.51 2.44
N LEU A 216 -0.67 3.15 2.39
CA LEU A 216 -1.42 2.81 3.59
C LEU A 216 -0.80 1.57 4.25
N SER A 217 -0.46 1.69 5.54
CA SER A 217 0.15 0.62 6.33
C SER A 217 -0.88 0.00 7.28
N GLY A 218 -1.38 0.78 8.23
CA GLY A 218 -2.36 0.31 9.21
C GLY A 218 -2.83 1.44 10.11
N GLY A 219 -3.66 1.13 11.11
CA GLY A 219 -4.27 2.17 11.94
C GLY A 219 -4.82 1.64 13.25
N GLU A 220 -5.48 2.54 13.97
CA GLU A 220 -6.21 2.23 15.20
C GLU A 220 -7.52 3.01 15.26
N LEU A 221 -8.57 2.37 15.75
CA LEU A 221 -9.86 3.02 15.97
C LEU A 221 -9.95 3.56 17.39
N ASP A 222 -10.38 4.81 17.51
CA ASP A 222 -10.74 5.45 18.77
C ASP A 222 -12.26 5.60 18.83
N PHE A 223 -12.91 4.86 19.74
CA PHE A 223 -14.37 4.84 19.90
C PHE A 223 -14.80 5.82 21.01
N ASP A 224 -15.73 6.72 20.69
CA ASP A 224 -16.37 7.56 21.70
C ASP A 224 -17.56 6.83 22.31
N VAL A 225 -17.31 6.19 23.46
CA VAL A 225 -18.30 5.34 24.16
C VAL A 225 -19.36 6.17 24.91
N PHE A 226 -19.20 7.50 25.03
CA PHE A 226 -20.05 8.34 25.88
C PHE A 226 -21.18 9.07 25.13
N SER A 227 -21.11 9.18 23.81
CA SER A 227 -22.06 9.99 23.03
C SER A 227 -23.33 9.26 22.56
N GLY A 228 -23.50 7.98 22.90
CA GLY A 228 -24.73 7.22 22.59
C GLY A 228 -24.97 6.95 21.10
N GLU A 229 -24.11 7.46 20.23
CA GLU A 229 -23.95 7.07 18.84
C GLU A 229 -22.57 6.43 18.65
N SER A 230 -22.50 5.46 17.74
CA SER A 230 -21.32 4.75 17.26
C SER A 230 -20.29 5.66 16.57
N SER A 231 -19.93 6.77 17.20
CA SER A 231 -18.96 7.70 16.67
C SER A 231 -17.55 7.22 17.01
N PHE A 232 -16.73 7.08 15.98
CA PHE A 232 -15.34 6.67 16.10
C PHE A 232 -14.46 7.50 15.17
N VAL A 233 -13.17 7.52 15.46
CA VAL A 233 -12.12 8.09 14.63
C VAL A 233 -11.16 6.98 14.23
N ASP A 234 -10.92 6.83 12.94
CA ASP A 234 -9.81 6.05 12.44
C ASP A 234 -8.54 6.90 12.45
N HIS A 235 -7.51 6.39 13.13
CA HIS A 235 -6.16 6.93 13.19
C HIS A 235 -5.25 6.07 12.32
N ALA A 236 -5.29 6.36 11.01
CA ALA A 236 -4.52 5.65 10.00
C ALA A 236 -3.09 6.18 9.90
N ARG A 237 -2.17 5.29 9.57
CA ARG A 237 -0.74 5.53 9.41
C ARG A 237 -0.26 4.96 8.09
N ALA A 238 0.65 5.67 7.47
CA ALA A 238 1.13 5.36 6.14
C ALA A 238 2.61 5.70 5.98
N VAL A 239 3.26 5.01 5.05
CA VAL A 239 4.64 5.33 4.65
C VAL A 239 4.65 6.69 3.95
N ARG A 240 5.58 7.57 4.31
CA ARG A 240 5.83 8.85 3.65
C ARG A 240 6.83 8.68 2.51
N LEU A 241 6.34 8.51 1.27
CA LEU A 241 7.20 8.22 0.11
C LEU A 241 8.33 9.23 -0.15
N PRO A 242 8.17 10.55 0.06
CA PRO A 242 9.26 11.51 -0.07
C PRO A 242 10.54 11.14 0.72
N ASN A 243 10.40 10.48 1.87
CA ASN A 243 11.52 10.08 2.73
C ASN A 243 12.23 8.80 2.23
N TYR A 244 11.65 8.08 1.26
CA TYR A 244 12.18 6.81 0.74
C TYR A 244 12.68 6.91 -0.71
N THR A 245 12.74 8.12 -1.28
CA THR A 245 13.08 8.32 -2.70
C THR A 245 14.44 7.74 -3.11
N SER A 246 15.45 7.81 -2.23
CA SER A 246 16.77 7.22 -2.50
C SER A 246 16.70 5.70 -2.61
N TRP A 247 15.98 5.03 -1.71
CA TRP A 247 15.78 3.58 -1.72
C TRP A 247 14.94 3.16 -2.94
N LEU A 248 13.85 3.88 -3.23
CA LEU A 248 13.01 3.64 -4.40
C LEU A 248 13.82 3.77 -5.70
N LYS A 249 14.60 4.84 -5.86
CA LYS A 249 15.47 5.04 -7.03
C LYS A 249 16.53 3.97 -7.17
N HIS A 250 17.09 3.47 -6.07
CA HIS A 250 18.08 2.40 -6.11
C HIS A 250 17.49 1.13 -6.75
N TRP A 251 16.33 0.70 -6.28
CA TRP A 251 15.71 -0.56 -6.72
C TRP A 251 14.97 -0.42 -8.05
N LEU A 252 14.27 0.68 -8.31
CA LEU A 252 13.56 0.90 -9.58
C LEU A 252 14.47 0.92 -10.81
N ARG A 253 15.78 1.17 -10.64
CA ARG A 253 16.77 1.00 -11.72
C ARG A 253 16.90 -0.43 -12.22
N GLN A 254 16.41 -1.41 -11.45
CA GLN A 254 16.37 -2.82 -11.87
C GLN A 254 15.16 -3.13 -12.75
N ASP A 255 14.22 -2.19 -12.92
CA ASP A 255 13.09 -2.38 -13.84
C ASP A 255 13.57 -2.29 -15.28
N THR A 256 13.63 -3.43 -15.96
CA THR A 256 14.01 -3.52 -17.38
C THR A 256 12.97 -2.92 -18.32
N CYS A 257 11.75 -2.65 -17.84
CA CYS A 257 10.68 -2.01 -18.60
C CYS A 257 10.70 -0.48 -18.49
N LEU A 258 11.56 0.09 -17.64
CA LEU A 258 11.64 1.53 -17.37
C LEU A 258 12.88 2.10 -18.05
N GLU A 259 12.68 3.09 -18.93
CA GLU A 259 13.81 3.74 -19.62
C GLU A 259 14.65 4.61 -18.68
N ARG A 260 13.99 5.37 -17.80
CA ARG A 260 14.64 6.33 -16.91
C ARG A 260 13.94 6.37 -15.56
N VAL A 261 14.70 6.15 -14.49
CA VAL A 261 14.16 6.11 -13.12
C VAL A 261 13.66 7.48 -12.66
N GLU A 262 14.24 8.56 -13.18
CA GLU A 262 13.86 9.93 -12.85
C GLU A 262 12.43 10.24 -13.28
N ASP A 263 11.93 9.61 -14.34
CA ASP A 263 10.59 9.86 -14.87
C ASP A 263 9.49 9.35 -13.93
N VAL A 264 9.80 8.51 -12.95
CA VAL A 264 8.84 8.03 -11.93
C VAL A 264 8.52 9.12 -10.90
N PHE A 265 9.45 10.06 -10.67
CA PHE A 265 9.38 11.01 -9.58
C PHE A 265 9.01 12.40 -10.08
N VAL A 266 8.16 13.09 -9.33
CA VAL A 266 7.75 14.47 -9.62
C VAL A 266 7.94 15.32 -8.37
N ASP A 267 8.62 16.44 -8.56
CA ASP A 267 8.66 17.53 -7.59
C ASP A 267 7.77 18.66 -8.09
N GLU A 268 6.87 19.13 -7.24
CA GLU A 268 6.03 20.30 -7.49
C GLU A 268 6.45 21.35 -6.47
N MET A 269 7.56 22.05 -6.77
CA MET A 269 8.00 23.23 -6.03
C MET A 269 6.96 24.36 -6.10
#